data_AF-A0A7Z2K5M5-F1
#
_entry.id   AF-A0A7Z2K5M5-F1
#
_cell.length_a   1.000
_cell.length_b   1.000
_cell.length_c   1.000
_cell.angle_alpha   90.00
_cell.angle_beta   90.00
_cell.angle_gamma   90.00
#
_symmetry.space_group_name_H-M   'P 1'
#
loop_
_entity.id
_entity.type
_entity.pdbx_description
1 polymer ?
#
loop_
_entity_poly.entity_id
_entity_poly.type
_entity_poly.pdbx_seq_one_letter_code
_entity_poly.pdbx_strand_id
1 'polypeptide(L)'
;MLIITPVFEELMFRVPLSIWMNRRSYFIFALLVSSIIFGMMHSEYPLFGVILGIVFGIVYRLTKSIVPGIIVHFLWNLFSLYYFNYI
;
A
#
# COMPACT_ATOMS: atom_id res chain seq x y z
N MET A 1 -14.04 1.60 -4.31
CA MET A 1 -14.55 2.77 -3.58
C MET A 1 -13.41 3.76 -3.40
N LEU A 2 -13.49 4.96 -3.98
CA LEU A 2 -12.36 5.91 -4.11
C LEU A 2 -11.61 6.20 -2.79
N ILE A 3 -12.31 6.38 -1.67
CA ILE A 3 -11.71 6.72 -0.37
C ILE A 3 -11.72 5.51 0.57
N ILE A 4 -12.83 4.77 0.63
CA ILE A 4 -13.00 3.67 1.58
C ILE A 4 -12.02 2.53 1.30
N THR A 5 -11.79 2.20 0.03
CA THR A 5 -10.88 1.11 -0.35
C THR A 5 -9.44 1.42 0.08
N PRO A 6 -8.84 2.58 -0.29
CA PRO A 6 -7.51 2.95 0.20
C PRO A 6 -7.34 2.96 1.71
N VAL A 7 -8.33 3.46 2.45
CA VAL A 7 -8.29 3.53 3.92
C VAL A 7 -8.26 2.12 4.51
N PHE A 8 -9.14 1.23 4.03
CA PHE A 8 -9.21 -0.13 4.51
C PHE A 8 -7.94 -0.92 4.20
N GLU A 9 -7.41 -0.79 2.99
CA GLU A 9 -6.18 -1.48 2.58
C GLU A 9 -4.97 -0.99 3.39
N GLU A 10 -4.79 0.32 3.55
CA GLU A 10 -3.67 0.84 4.35
C GLU A 10 -3.78 0.40 5.82
N LEU A 11 -4.98 0.36 6.40
CA LEU A 11 -5.16 -0.21 7.75
C LEU A 11 -4.79 -1.70 7.79
N MET A 12 -5.31 -2.49 6.85
CA MET A 12 -5.11 -3.94 6.79
C MET A 12 -3.64 -4.32 6.63
N PHE A 13 -2.87 -3.56 5.85
CA PHE A 13 -1.47 -3.88 5.58
C PHE A 13 -0.47 -3.19 6.53
N ARG A 14 -0.74 -1.96 7.00
CA ARG A 14 0.20 -1.24 7.87
C ARG A 14 0.07 -1.57 9.34
N VAL A 15 -1.14 -1.89 9.84
CA VAL A 15 -1.31 -2.26 11.25
C VAL A 15 -0.51 -3.53 11.59
N PRO A 16 -0.55 -4.64 10.82
CA PRO A 16 0.30 -5.80 11.08
C PRO A 16 1.79 -5.51 10.88
N LEU A 17 2.14 -4.69 9.89
CA LEU A 17 3.52 -4.29 9.62
C LEU A 17 4.12 -3.49 10.80
N SER A 18 3.29 -2.76 11.54
CA SER A 18 3.68 -1.95 12.70
C SER A 18 4.26 -2.80 13.84
N ILE A 19 3.74 -4.01 14.03
CA ILE A 19 4.17 -4.97 15.07
C ILE A 19 5.66 -5.33 14.90
N TRP A 20 6.13 -5.40 13.66
CA TRP A 20 7.49 -5.86 13.33
C TRP A 20 8.51 -4.74 13.14
N MET A 21 8.14 -3.48 13.39
CA MET A 21 8.99 -2.31 13.13
C MET A 21 10.29 -2.26 13.93
N ASN A 22 10.31 -2.87 15.12
CA ASN A 22 11.42 -2.74 16.07
C ASN A 22 12.66 -3.56 15.69
N ARG A 23 12.50 -4.55 14.82
CA ARG A 23 13.61 -5.40 14.37
C ARG A 23 13.71 -5.39 12.85
N ARG A 24 14.84 -4.90 12.32
CA ARG A 24 15.04 -4.67 10.89
C ARG A 24 14.78 -5.90 10.01
N SER A 25 15.26 -7.07 10.42
CA SER A 25 15.08 -8.33 9.68
C SER A 25 13.60 -8.73 9.57
N TYR A 26 12.87 -8.68 10.68
CA TYR A 26 11.44 -8.98 10.71
C TYR A 26 10.62 -7.94 9.95
N PHE A 27 10.98 -6.66 10.01
CA PHE A 27 10.35 -5.62 9.21
C PHE A 27 10.51 -5.89 7.70
N ILE A 28 11.72 -6.21 7.23
CA ILE A 28 11.96 -6.48 5.81
C ILE A 28 11.15 -7.70 5.35
N PHE A 29 11.14 -8.77 6.15
CA PHE A 29 10.33 -9.95 5.84
C PHE A 29 8.83 -9.63 5.78
N ALA A 30 8.30 -8.95 6.80
CA ALA A 30 6.90 -8.53 6.85
C ALA A 30 6.53 -7.57 5.70
N LEU A 31 7.43 -6.66 5.33
CA LEU A 31 7.28 -5.76 4.19
C LEU A 31 7.15 -6.53 2.88
N LEU A 32 8.06 -7.48 2.62
CA LEU A 32 8.03 -8.26 1.38
C LEU A 32 6.75 -9.12 1.30
N VAL A 33 6.41 -9.83 2.37
CA VAL A 33 5.20 -10.67 2.41
C VAL A 33 3.94 -9.83 2.22
N SER A 34 3.78 -8.74 2.97
CA SER A 34 2.62 -7.85 2.84
C SER A 34 2.52 -7.22 1.44
N SER A 35 3.65 -6.86 0.83
CA SER A 35 3.67 -6.27 -0.52
C SER A 35 3.32 -7.29 -1.60
N ILE A 36 3.78 -8.54 -1.47
CA ILE A 36 3.40 -9.62 -2.39
C ILE A 36 1.90 -9.88 -2.31
N ILE A 37 1.35 -10.02 -1.11
CA ILE A 37 -0.09 -10.22 -0.91
C ILE A 37 -0.87 -9.04 -1.49
N PHE A 38 -0.44 -7.81 -1.22
CA PHE A 38 -1.06 -6.61 -1.78
C PHE A 38 -1.06 -6.64 -3.31
N GLY A 39 0.07 -6.94 -3.95
CA GLY A 39 0.15 -7.06 -5.41
C GLY A 39 -0.73 -8.17 -5.98
N MET A 40 -0.80 -9.34 -5.32
CA MET A 40 -1.67 -10.44 -5.75
C MET A 40 -3.16 -10.12 -5.67
N MET A 41 -3.57 -9.17 -4.83
CA MET A 41 -4.95 -8.68 -4.78
C MET A 41 -5.31 -7.74 -5.94
N HIS A 42 -4.34 -7.32 -6.74
CA HIS A 42 -4.51 -6.42 -7.89
C HIS A 42 -4.26 -7.17 -9.21
N SER A 43 -5.29 -7.83 -9.73
CA SER A 43 -5.19 -8.78 -10.86
C SER A 43 -4.68 -8.17 -12.17
N GLU A 44 -5.02 -6.90 -12.45
CA GLU A 44 -4.62 -6.21 -13.68
C GLU A 44 -3.11 -5.94 -13.73
N TYR A 45 -2.55 -5.48 -12.61
CA TYR A 45 -1.16 -5.01 -12.53
C TYR A 45 -0.47 -5.51 -11.24
N PRO A 46 -0.27 -6.83 -11.08
CA PRO A 46 0.18 -7.40 -9.82
C PRO A 46 1.59 -6.95 -9.45
N LEU A 47 2.51 -6.89 -10.42
CA LEU A 47 3.89 -6.40 -10.21
C LEU A 47 3.92 -4.95 -9.75
N PHE A 48 3.08 -4.10 -10.35
CA PHE A 48 2.95 -2.70 -9.95
C PHE A 48 2.38 -2.57 -8.54
N GLY A 49 1.38 -3.40 -8.21
CA GLY A 49 0.85 -3.52 -6.85
C GLY A 49 1.94 -3.90 -5.84
N VAL A 50 2.80 -4.89 -6.13
CA VAL A 50 3.93 -5.24 -5.24
C VAL A 50 4.85 -4.04 -5.01
N ILE A 51 5.20 -3.30 -6.06
CA ILE A 51 6.05 -2.11 -5.96
C ILE A 51 5.39 -1.05 -5.07
N LEU A 52 4.10 -0.75 -5.27
CA LEU A 52 3.36 0.18 -4.42
C LEU A 52 3.30 -0.29 -2.97
N GLY A 53 3.06 -1.58 -2.73
CA GLY A 53 3.05 -2.17 -1.40
C GLY A 53 4.37 -1.94 -0.66
N ILE A 54 5.50 -2.09 -1.36
CA ILE A 54 6.85 -1.81 -0.83
C ILE A 54 7.00 -0.32 -0.51
N VAL A 55 6.65 0.55 -1.46
CA VAL A 55 6.75 2.01 -1.31
C VAL A 55 5.94 2.49 -0.11
N PHE A 56 4.66 2.10 -0.01
CA PHE A 56 3.79 2.47 1.09
C PHE A 56 4.28 1.93 2.43
N GLY A 57 4.79 0.69 2.48
CA GLY A 57 5.37 0.13 3.70
C GLY A 57 6.64 0.86 4.15
N ILE A 58 7.48 1.32 3.22
CA ILE A 58 8.65 2.17 3.51
C ILE A 58 8.20 3.54 4.01
N VAL A 59 7.26 4.19 3.33
CA VAL A 59 6.69 5.48 3.74
C VAL A 59 6.10 5.39 5.14
N TYR A 60 5.36 4.33 5.44
CA TYR A 60 4.83 4.07 6.77
C TYR A 60 5.96 3.93 7.81
N ARG A 61 7.05 3.23 7.47
CA ARG A 61 8.19 3.10 8.38
C ARG A 61 8.87 4.43 8.71
N LEU A 62 8.99 5.31 7.72
CA LEU A 62 9.63 6.60 7.85
C LEU A 62 8.74 7.62 8.58
N THR A 63 7.44 7.64 8.25
CA THR A 63 6.49 8.65 8.75
C THR A 63 5.76 8.23 10.02
N LYS A 64 5.74 6.93 10.33
CA LYS A 64 4.91 6.33 11.39
C LYS A 64 3.42 6.65 11.25
N SER A 65 2.97 6.95 10.03
CA SER A 65 1.59 7.36 9.74
C SER A 65 1.06 6.62 8.51
N ILE A 66 -0.21 6.23 8.56
CA ILE A 66 -0.93 5.65 7.41
C ILE A 66 -1.49 6.74 6.48
N VAL A 67 -1.58 7.99 6.95
CA VAL A 67 -2.19 9.10 6.21
C VAL A 67 -1.49 9.38 4.87
N PRO A 68 -0.14 9.40 4.78
CA PRO A 68 0.53 9.59 3.50
C PRO A 68 0.21 8.48 2.49
N GLY A 69 0.14 7.23 2.94
CA GLY A 69 -0.25 6.10 2.12
C GLY A 69 -1.68 6.27 1.58
N ILE A 70 -2.63 6.59 2.47
CA ILE A 70 -4.03 6.83 2.11
C ILE A 70 -4.15 7.93 1.05
N ILE A 71 -3.45 9.05 1.22
CA ILE A 71 -3.49 10.17 0.27
C ILE A 71 -2.97 9.75 -1.10
N VAL A 72 -1.77 9.15 -1.16
CA VAL A 72 -1.18 8.73 -2.44
C VAL A 72 -2.07 7.71 -3.14
N HIS A 73 -2.64 6.78 -2.38
CA HIS A 73 -3.44 5.71 -2.91
C HIS A 73 -4.83 6.19 -3.40
N PHE A 74 -5.43 7.15 -2.69
CA PHE A 74 -6.59 7.90 -3.17
C PHE A 74 -6.30 8.65 -4.47
N LEU A 75 -5.19 9.38 -4.53
CA LEU A 75 -4.79 10.13 -5.72
C LEU A 75 -4.56 9.21 -6.93
N TRP A 76 -3.93 8.04 -6.70
CA TRP A 76 -3.75 7.03 -7.74
C TRP A 76 -5.08 6.51 -8.28
N ASN A 77 -6.02 6.18 -7.39
CA ASN A 77 -7.35 5.73 -7.79
C ASN A 77 -8.12 6.81 -8.55
N LEU A 78 -8.00 8.08 -8.14
CA LEU A 78 -8.60 9.21 -8.84
C LEU A 78 -8.01 9.39 -10.25
N PHE A 79 -6.68 9.33 -10.36
CA PHE A 79 -5.98 9.41 -11.64
C PHE A 79 -6.36 8.25 -12.56
N SER A 80 -6.33 7.02 -12.06
CA SER A 80 -6.69 5.81 -12.81
C SER A 80 -8.13 5.88 -13.31
N LEU A 81 -9.08 6.24 -12.44
CA LEU A 81 -10.48 6.41 -12.82
C LEU A 81 -10.64 7.44 -13.93
N TYR A 82 -9.98 8.60 -13.81
CA TYR A 82 -10.06 9.63 -14.84
C TYR A 82 -9.43 9.17 -16.17
N TYR A 83 -8.20 8.64 -16.10
CA TYR A 83 -7.44 8.21 -17.27
C TYR A 83 -8.20 7.14 -18.06
N PHE A 84 -8.61 6.04 -17.42
CA PHE A 84 -9.25 4.93 -18.13
C PHE A 84 -10.69 5.19 -18.60
N ASN A 85 -11.36 6.26 -18.14
CA ASN A 85 -12.73 6.57 -18.56
C ASN A 85 -12.84 7.76 -19.53
N TYR A 86 -11.84 8.63 -19.59
CA TYR A 86 -11.93 9.89 -20.35
C TYR A 86 -10.77 10.15 -21.30
N ILE A 87 -9.69 9.36 -21.27
CA ILE A 87 -8.54 9.44 -22.17
C ILE A 87 -8.39 8.10 -22.88
#